data_AF-A0A9E3TIV2-F1
#
_entry.id   AF-A0A9E3TIV2-F1
#
_cell.length_a   1.000
_cell.length_b   1.000
_cell.length_c   1.000
_cell.angle_alpha   90.00
_cell.angle_beta   90.00
_cell.angle_gamma   90.00
#
_symmetry.space_group_name_H-M   'P 1'
#
loop_
_entity.id
_entity.type
_entity.pdbx_description
1 polymer ?
#
loop_
_entity_poly.entity_id
_entity_poly.type
_entity_poly.pdbx_seq_one_letter_code
_entity_poly.pdbx_strand_id
1 'polypeptide(L)'
;MSDCERFEPTLEAYVAGELPEAAIGPLLAHCRACEACRRLLELHRDLSRLAADAPGPDEADLEILRERVVRGIAAAGPAAVVGRAGPAHTVPWGIGSGRIPWIAIALAASVLLFVAGLAAGRAPWGNPEAALRNRLVAAIRSDAASNHELQDVEDSPFTYSNVSLRRAKGERVALDFDVTTHVQLVEPVKSAVVQDVLAQALLDPSSAGARLRAMELSAENLEPKLKEALLLAMRNDQSLAVRLEALSILSPRLTDPDVQTAVLATLRDDESVQMRLLALDALAAHSVDRRRLREAIREKERPGDEALMVRLAQFDKKL
;
A
#
# COMPACT_ATOMS: atom_id res chain seq x y z
N MET A 1 38.50 -14.81 11.76
CA MET A 1 37.11 -14.49 12.13
C MET A 1 37.22 -13.45 13.21
N SER A 2 36.90 -12.20 12.89
CA SER A 2 37.22 -11.05 13.74
C SER A 2 36.35 -11.05 14.99
N ASP A 3 36.94 -10.78 16.16
CA ASP A 3 36.22 -10.64 17.44
C ASP A 3 34.99 -9.72 17.37
N CYS A 4 34.93 -8.83 16.36
CA CYS A 4 33.80 -7.95 16.06
C CYS A 4 32.45 -8.68 15.87
N GLU A 5 32.43 -9.85 15.21
CA GLU A 5 31.18 -10.60 14.96
C GLU A 5 30.50 -11.02 16.27
N ARG A 6 31.28 -11.22 17.32
CA ARG A 6 30.78 -11.55 18.66
C ARG A 6 30.15 -10.32 19.35
N PHE A 7 30.65 -9.12 19.07
CA PHE A 7 30.24 -7.91 19.77
C PHE A 7 29.12 -7.14 19.07
N GLU A 8 28.90 -7.34 17.78
CA GLU A 8 27.78 -6.72 17.03
C GLU A 8 26.41 -6.88 17.70
N PRO A 9 25.94 -8.08 18.05
CA PRO A 9 24.63 -8.23 18.70
C PRO A 9 24.59 -7.66 20.12
N THR A 10 25.74 -7.50 20.79
CA THR A 10 25.79 -6.93 22.15
C THR A 10 25.75 -5.40 22.17
N LEU A 11 26.01 -4.73 21.03
CA LEU A 11 25.94 -3.28 20.93
C LEU A 11 24.51 -2.76 21.05
N GLU A 12 23.56 -3.44 20.41
CA GLU A 12 22.14 -3.10 20.48
C GLU A 12 21.61 -3.27 21.92
N ALA A 13 21.88 -4.43 22.54
CA ALA A 13 21.51 -4.69 23.92
C ALA A 13 22.11 -3.68 24.91
N TYR A 14 23.33 -3.19 24.65
CA TYR A 14 23.95 -2.15 25.48
C TYR A 14 23.25 -0.80 25.36
N VAL A 15 22.85 -0.39 24.15
CA VAL A 15 22.13 0.87 23.93
C VAL A 15 20.70 0.82 24.48
N ALA A 16 20.04 -0.35 24.41
CA ALA A 16 18.75 -0.59 25.03
C ALA A 16 18.81 -0.70 26.57
N GLY A 17 19.99 -0.76 27.17
CA GLY A 17 20.17 -0.93 28.62
C GLY A 17 19.92 -2.36 29.13
N GLU A 18 19.89 -3.34 28.22
CA GLU A 18 19.59 -4.75 28.50
C GLU A 18 20.85 -5.60 28.67
N LEU A 19 22.04 -5.02 28.45
CA LEU A 19 23.29 -5.75 28.56
C LEU A 19 23.70 -5.98 30.03
N PRO A 20 24.02 -7.23 30.44
CA PRO A 20 24.49 -7.52 31.79
C PRO A 20 25.76 -6.71 32.14
N GLU A 21 25.84 -6.22 33.37
CA GLU A 21 26.91 -5.32 33.82
C GLU A 21 28.33 -5.91 33.61
N ALA A 22 28.47 -7.23 33.77
CA ALA A 22 29.71 -7.96 33.54
C ALA A 22 30.19 -7.94 32.07
N ALA A 23 29.28 -7.75 31.10
CA ALA A 23 29.58 -7.73 29.67
C ALA A 23 29.88 -6.32 29.11
N ILE A 24 29.55 -5.27 29.86
CA ILE A 24 29.75 -3.87 29.45
C ILE A 24 31.25 -3.53 29.33
N GLY A 25 32.05 -3.91 30.33
CA GLY A 25 33.49 -3.63 30.36
C GLY A 25 34.25 -4.17 29.15
N PRO A 26 34.11 -5.47 28.82
CA PRO A 26 34.71 -6.08 27.62
C PRO A 26 34.27 -5.42 26.30
N LEU A 27 32.98 -5.10 26.17
CA LEU A 27 32.44 -4.44 24.98
C LEU A 27 33.06 -3.05 24.79
N LEU A 28 33.07 -2.22 25.84
CA LEU A 28 33.63 -0.87 25.77
C LEU A 28 35.15 -0.88 25.55
N ALA A 29 35.87 -1.85 26.11
CA ALA A 29 37.29 -2.04 25.84
C ALA A 29 37.53 -2.37 24.36
N HIS A 30 36.69 -3.25 23.77
CA HIS A 30 36.76 -3.56 22.34
C HIS A 30 36.43 -2.33 21.47
N CYS A 31 35.37 -1.58 21.78
CA CYS A 31 35.02 -0.36 21.05
C CYS A 31 36.09 0.74 21.16
N ARG A 32 36.92 0.76 22.20
CA ARG A 32 38.07 1.68 22.26
C ARG A 32 39.19 1.28 21.28
N ALA A 33 39.38 -0.01 21.07
CA ALA A 33 40.44 -0.55 20.21
C ALA A 33 40.02 -0.74 18.74
N CYS A 34 38.72 -0.94 18.46
CA CYS A 34 38.19 -1.20 17.13
C CYS A 34 37.33 -0.03 16.64
N GLU A 35 37.84 0.70 15.63
CA GLU A 35 37.15 1.86 15.06
C GLU A 35 35.78 1.51 14.45
N ALA A 36 35.64 0.33 13.83
CA ALA A 36 34.37 -0.10 13.24
C ALA A 36 33.28 -0.28 14.32
N CYS A 37 33.59 -0.99 15.41
CA CYS A 37 32.64 -1.21 16.50
C CYS A 37 32.39 0.08 17.32
N ARG A 38 33.34 1.02 17.35
CA ARG A 38 33.12 2.36 17.92
C ARG A 38 32.09 3.15 17.13
N ARG A 39 32.26 3.24 15.81
CA ARG A 39 31.33 3.96 14.93
C ARG A 39 29.94 3.32 14.93
N LEU A 40 29.87 1.99 14.98
CA LEU A 40 28.60 1.28 15.09
C LEU A 40 27.89 1.57 16.41
N LEU A 41 28.62 1.62 17.53
CA LEU A 41 28.07 2.02 18.82
C LEU A 41 27.56 3.47 18.83
N GLU A 42 28.32 4.39 18.22
CA GLU A 42 27.93 5.80 18.07
C GLU A 42 26.64 5.92 17.24
N LEU A 43 26.55 5.20 16.11
CA LEU A 43 25.36 5.18 15.27
C LEU A 43 24.12 4.68 16.03
N HIS A 44 24.23 3.57 16.78
CA HIS A 44 23.08 3.07 17.56
C HIS A 44 22.66 4.08 18.64
N ARG A 45 23.60 4.77 19.29
CA ARG A 45 23.28 5.83 20.27
C ARG A 45 22.59 7.03 19.64
N ASP A 46 23.05 7.45 18.47
CA ASP A 46 22.44 8.57 17.75
C ASP A 46 21.04 8.23 17.26
N LEU A 47 20.82 7.01 16.73
CA LEU A 47 19.49 6.52 16.37
C LEU A 47 18.56 6.43 17.58
N SER A 48 19.03 5.92 18.73
CA SER A 48 18.21 5.87 19.95
C SER A 48 17.87 7.25 20.50
N ARG A 49 18.76 8.25 20.35
CA ARG A 49 18.45 9.65 20.70
C ARG A 49 17.39 10.23 19.76
N LEU A 50 17.56 10.04 18.45
CA LEU A 50 16.58 10.49 17.47
C LEU A 50 15.21 9.82 17.68
N ALA A 51 15.18 8.56 18.07
CA ALA A 51 13.95 7.85 18.41
C ALA A 51 13.31 8.35 19.71
N ALA A 52 14.11 8.75 20.71
CA ALA A 52 13.60 9.34 21.95
C ALA A 52 13.04 10.77 21.74
N ASP A 53 13.63 11.52 20.80
CA ASP A 53 13.20 12.88 20.45
C ASP A 53 12.10 12.90 19.37
N ALA A 54 11.85 11.77 18.72
CA ALA A 54 10.76 11.65 17.76
C ALA A 54 9.43 11.80 18.51
N PRO A 55 8.50 12.66 18.03
CA PRO A 55 7.17 12.72 18.60
C PRO A 55 6.54 11.34 18.49
N GLY A 56 6.29 10.70 19.63
CA GLY A 56 5.54 9.47 19.68
C GLY A 56 4.16 9.69 19.07
N PRO A 57 3.60 8.70 18.35
CA PRO A 57 2.22 8.79 17.91
C PRO A 57 1.33 9.03 19.13
N ASP A 58 0.31 9.90 18.99
CA ASP A 58 -0.65 10.13 20.06
C ASP A 58 -1.32 8.80 20.44
N GLU A 59 -1.69 8.65 21.70
CA GLU A 59 -2.34 7.42 22.20
C GLU A 59 -3.64 7.16 21.42
N ALA A 60 -4.30 8.23 20.96
CA ALA A 60 -5.44 8.15 20.05
C ALA A 60 -5.08 7.56 18.68
N ASP A 61 -3.93 7.93 18.11
CA ASP A 61 -3.46 7.40 16.82
C ASP A 61 -3.08 5.91 16.93
N LEU A 62 -2.47 5.52 18.05
CA LEU A 62 -2.15 4.13 18.36
C LEU A 62 -3.41 3.27 18.50
N GLU A 63 -4.44 3.78 19.17
CA GLU A 63 -5.70 3.04 19.31
C GLU A 63 -6.43 2.92 17.97
N ILE A 64 -6.41 3.96 17.13
CA ILE A 64 -6.95 3.91 15.75
C ILE A 64 -6.21 2.86 14.91
N LEU A 65 -4.87 2.82 14.99
CA LEU A 65 -4.06 1.83 14.28
C LEU A 65 -4.36 0.41 14.78
N ARG A 66 -4.45 0.23 16.10
CA ARG A 66 -4.77 -1.05 16.73
C ARG A 66 -6.14 -1.56 16.30
N GLU A 67 -7.17 -0.73 16.37
CA GLU A 67 -8.51 -1.09 15.92
C GLU A 67 -8.56 -1.48 14.44
N ARG A 68 -7.78 -0.77 13.60
CA ARG A 68 -7.69 -1.06 12.17
C ARG A 68 -7.04 -2.41 11.91
N VAL A 69 -5.96 -2.73 12.61
CA VAL A 69 -5.26 -4.03 12.51
C VAL A 69 -6.16 -5.17 13.00
N VAL A 70 -6.80 -5.00 14.16
CA VAL A 70 -7.72 -6.02 14.71
C VAL A 70 -8.91 -6.26 13.78
N ARG A 71 -9.49 -5.20 13.19
CA ARG A 71 -10.54 -5.33 12.17
C ARG A 71 -10.04 -6.01 10.90
N GLY A 72 -8.81 -5.72 10.45
CA GLY A 72 -8.20 -6.38 9.30
C GLY A 72 -7.99 -7.87 9.51
N ILE A 73 -7.52 -8.27 10.71
CA ILE A 73 -7.36 -9.68 11.09
C ILE A 73 -8.72 -10.37 11.23
N ALA A 74 -9.73 -9.70 11.79
CA ALA A 74 -11.07 -10.25 11.92
C ALA A 74 -11.79 -10.40 10.56
N ALA A 75 -11.53 -9.49 9.61
CA ALA A 75 -12.04 -9.56 8.25
C ALA A 75 -11.31 -10.62 7.41
N ALA A 76 -10.02 -10.82 7.66
CA ALA A 76 -9.25 -11.96 7.17
C ALA A 76 -9.57 -13.22 8.00
N GLY A 77 -10.81 -13.72 7.87
CA GLY A 77 -11.19 -14.99 8.49
C GLY A 77 -10.21 -16.14 8.14
N PRO A 78 -10.23 -17.28 8.85
CA PRO A 78 -9.25 -18.37 8.73
C PRO A 78 -9.27 -19.15 7.39
N ALA A 79 -9.77 -18.54 6.31
CA ALA A 79 -9.99 -19.16 5.00
C ALA A 79 -9.10 -18.54 3.90
N ALA A 80 -7.78 -18.53 4.10
CA ALA A 80 -6.83 -18.19 3.03
C ALA A 80 -5.60 -19.12 2.98
N VAL A 81 -5.74 -20.35 3.48
CA VAL A 81 -4.84 -21.47 3.12
C VAL A 81 -5.71 -22.61 2.59
N VAL A 82 -6.34 -22.40 1.44
CA VAL A 82 -6.86 -23.51 0.63
C VAL A 82 -6.00 -23.60 -0.60
N GLY A 83 -5.12 -24.60 -0.59
CA GLY A 83 -4.28 -24.97 -1.70
C GLY A 83 -5.12 -25.13 -2.96
N ARG A 84 -4.64 -24.50 -4.03
CA ARG A 84 -5.15 -24.59 -5.39
C ARG A 84 -5.08 -26.05 -5.87
N ALA A 85 -6.14 -26.82 -5.68
CA ALA A 85 -6.30 -28.11 -6.34
C ALA A 85 -6.67 -27.86 -7.80
N GLY A 86 -5.80 -28.27 -8.71
CA GLY A 86 -6.02 -28.19 -10.16
C GLY A 86 -7.16 -29.11 -10.64
N PRO A 87 -7.58 -28.97 -11.91
CA PRO A 87 -8.75 -29.67 -12.43
C PRO A 87 -8.48 -31.17 -12.57
N ALA A 88 -9.43 -31.98 -12.11
CA ALA A 88 -9.42 -33.42 -12.30
C ALA A 88 -9.62 -33.75 -13.79
N HIS A 89 -8.58 -34.24 -14.45
CA HIS A 89 -8.69 -34.81 -15.78
C HIS A 89 -9.41 -36.16 -15.71
N THR A 90 -10.64 -36.21 -16.20
CA THR A 90 -11.35 -37.47 -16.49
C THR A 90 -10.75 -38.10 -17.74
N VAL A 91 -9.99 -39.19 -17.57
CA VAL A 91 -9.49 -40.01 -18.68
C VAL A 91 -10.58 -41.02 -19.09
N PRO A 92 -11.02 -41.06 -20.37
CA PRO A 92 -11.98 -42.05 -20.82
C PRO A 92 -11.32 -43.42 -20.92
N TRP A 93 -11.96 -44.42 -20.31
CA TRP A 93 -11.54 -45.81 -20.33
C TRP A 93 -12.02 -46.47 -21.63
N GLY A 94 -11.10 -46.73 -22.56
CA GLY A 94 -11.36 -47.47 -23.80
C GLY A 94 -10.32 -48.58 -23.97
N ILE A 95 -10.68 -49.80 -23.60
CA ILE A 95 -9.83 -50.99 -23.65
C ILE A 95 -9.99 -51.63 -25.02
N GLY A 96 -8.97 -51.50 -25.87
CA GLY A 96 -8.76 -52.30 -27.08
C GLY A 96 -7.59 -53.26 -26.86
N SER A 97 -7.85 -54.54 -27.03
CA SER A 97 -7.00 -55.70 -26.76
C SER A 97 -5.58 -55.63 -27.36
N GLY A 98 -4.56 -55.67 -26.48
CA GLY A 98 -3.18 -55.94 -26.83
C GLY A 98 -2.36 -56.16 -25.57
N ARG A 99 -1.91 -57.40 -25.34
CA ARG A 99 -1.08 -57.78 -24.18
C ARG A 99 0.31 -57.14 -24.31
N ILE A 100 0.44 -55.92 -23.81
CA ILE A 100 1.71 -55.30 -23.46
C ILE A 100 1.72 -55.22 -21.93
N PRO A 101 2.77 -55.67 -21.22
CA PRO A 101 2.78 -55.68 -19.76
C PRO A 101 2.73 -54.23 -19.26
N TRP A 102 1.55 -53.80 -18.82
CA TRP A 102 1.26 -52.45 -18.31
C TRP A 102 2.22 -51.99 -17.20
N ILE A 103 2.83 -52.94 -16.50
CA ILE A 103 3.84 -52.70 -15.47
C ILE A 103 5.11 -52.06 -16.06
N ALA A 104 5.51 -52.42 -17.29
CA ALA A 104 6.71 -51.88 -17.94
C ALA A 104 6.51 -50.44 -18.46
N ILE A 105 5.32 -50.14 -18.99
CA ILE A 105 4.97 -48.78 -19.46
C ILE A 105 4.76 -47.83 -18.27
N ALA A 106 4.11 -48.31 -17.19
CA ALA A 106 3.91 -47.53 -15.98
C ALA A 106 5.24 -47.20 -15.27
N LEU A 107 6.19 -48.15 -15.22
CA LEU A 107 7.51 -47.90 -14.65
C LEU A 107 8.33 -46.92 -15.50
N ALA A 108 8.34 -47.05 -16.83
CA ALA A 108 9.04 -46.11 -17.71
C ALA A 108 8.45 -44.69 -17.62
N ALA A 109 7.11 -44.56 -17.55
CA ALA A 109 6.44 -43.29 -17.36
C ALA A 109 6.72 -42.67 -15.98
N SER A 110 6.79 -43.49 -14.92
CA SER A 110 7.14 -43.01 -13.58
C SER A 110 8.59 -42.53 -13.47
N VAL A 111 9.53 -43.21 -14.14
CA VAL A 111 10.94 -42.77 -14.21
C VAL A 111 11.07 -41.49 -15.03
N LEU A 112 10.36 -41.38 -16.16
CA LEU A 112 10.32 -40.15 -16.96
C LEU A 112 9.71 -38.97 -16.18
N LEU A 113 8.61 -39.18 -15.45
CA LEU A 113 8.00 -38.17 -14.59
C LEU A 113 8.90 -37.82 -13.39
N PHE A 114 9.62 -38.79 -12.83
CA PHE A 114 10.57 -38.56 -11.75
C PHE A 114 11.80 -37.78 -12.24
N VAL A 115 12.35 -38.12 -13.40
CA VAL A 115 13.48 -37.40 -14.02
C VAL A 115 13.05 -36.02 -14.49
N ALA A 116 11.88 -35.88 -15.11
CA ALA A 116 11.31 -34.58 -15.50
C ALA A 116 10.96 -33.73 -14.27
N GLY A 117 10.46 -34.35 -13.18
CA GLY A 117 10.23 -33.70 -11.90
C GLY A 117 11.52 -33.29 -11.19
N LEU A 118 12.58 -34.11 -11.28
CA LEU A 118 13.91 -33.76 -10.77
C LEU A 118 14.57 -32.65 -11.58
N ALA A 119 14.38 -32.65 -12.91
CA ALA A 119 14.90 -31.63 -13.81
C ALA A 119 14.12 -30.31 -13.66
N ALA A 120 12.79 -30.35 -13.52
CA ALA A 120 11.96 -29.19 -13.23
C ALA A 120 12.20 -28.66 -11.80
N GLY A 121 12.46 -29.54 -10.83
CA GLY A 121 12.78 -29.18 -9.44
C GLY A 121 14.22 -28.72 -9.22
N ARG A 122 15.14 -29.01 -10.15
CA ARG A 122 16.53 -28.50 -10.15
C ARG A 122 16.78 -27.37 -11.15
N ALA A 123 15.86 -27.13 -12.08
CA ALA A 123 15.88 -25.89 -12.84
C ALA A 123 15.79 -24.76 -11.81
N PRO A 124 16.74 -23.81 -11.79
CA PRO A 124 16.55 -22.61 -11.01
C PRO A 124 15.35 -21.92 -11.67
N TRP A 125 14.16 -22.13 -11.13
CA TRP A 125 13.10 -21.13 -11.20
C TRP A 125 13.69 -19.91 -10.51
N GLY A 126 14.51 -19.19 -11.28
CA GLY A 126 15.18 -17.99 -10.83
C GLY A 126 14.09 -17.08 -10.32
N ASN A 127 14.28 -16.55 -9.12
CA ASN A 127 13.32 -15.65 -8.52
C ASN A 127 12.99 -14.56 -9.57
N PRO A 128 11.75 -14.51 -10.09
CA PRO A 128 11.39 -13.59 -11.18
C PRO A 128 11.66 -12.14 -10.80
N GLU A 129 11.56 -11.83 -9.51
CA GLU A 129 11.95 -10.55 -8.93
C GLU A 129 13.44 -10.26 -9.08
N ALA A 130 14.31 -11.26 -8.84
CA ALA A 130 15.75 -11.12 -9.04
C ALA A 130 16.09 -10.93 -10.53
N ALA A 131 15.37 -11.60 -11.43
CA ALA A 131 15.54 -11.40 -12.87
C ALA A 131 15.12 -9.98 -13.30
N LEU A 132 14.00 -9.47 -12.79
CA LEU A 132 13.53 -8.11 -13.04
C LEU A 132 14.53 -7.07 -12.49
N ARG A 133 14.96 -7.22 -11.25
CA ARG A 133 15.95 -6.34 -10.61
C ARG A 133 17.25 -6.31 -11.40
N ASN A 134 17.73 -7.47 -11.87
CA ASN A 134 18.94 -7.53 -12.69
C ASN A 134 18.77 -6.78 -14.03
N ARG A 135 17.59 -6.84 -14.66
CA ARG A 135 17.30 -6.06 -15.88
C ARG A 135 17.26 -4.56 -15.61
N LEU A 136 16.61 -4.13 -14.53
CA LEU A 136 16.58 -2.72 -14.13
C LEU A 136 17.98 -2.19 -13.86
N VAL A 137 18.80 -2.92 -13.09
CA VAL A 137 20.20 -2.54 -12.80
C VAL A 137 21.03 -2.48 -14.08
N ALA A 138 20.79 -3.39 -15.04
CA ALA A 138 21.45 -3.34 -16.34
C ALA A 138 21.04 -2.10 -17.16
N ALA A 139 19.74 -1.75 -17.16
CA ALA A 139 19.24 -0.56 -17.83
C ALA A 139 19.82 0.73 -17.23
N ILE A 140 19.83 0.85 -15.89
CA ILE A 140 20.42 1.98 -15.17
C ILE A 140 21.91 2.14 -15.50
N ARG A 141 22.68 1.04 -15.51
CA ARG A 141 24.11 1.09 -15.86
C ARG A 141 24.34 1.49 -17.31
N SER A 142 23.47 1.05 -18.22
CA SER A 142 23.55 1.41 -19.63
C SER A 142 23.28 2.90 -19.82
N ASP A 143 22.24 3.43 -19.19
CA ASP A 143 21.87 4.86 -19.21
C ASP A 143 22.98 5.72 -18.60
N ALA A 144 23.47 5.35 -17.41
CA ALA A 144 24.55 6.06 -16.74
C ALA A 144 25.86 6.05 -17.53
N ALA A 145 26.12 5.03 -18.37
CA ALA A 145 27.30 4.98 -19.22
C ALA A 145 27.22 5.91 -20.44
N SER A 146 26.00 6.27 -20.88
CA SER A 146 25.77 7.23 -21.96
C SER A 146 25.67 8.69 -21.49
N ASN A 147 25.52 8.93 -20.19
CA ASN A 147 25.41 10.28 -19.65
C ASN A 147 26.80 10.91 -19.54
N HIS A 148 27.04 11.98 -20.29
CA HIS A 148 28.31 12.68 -20.35
C HIS A 148 28.22 14.13 -19.85
N GLU A 149 27.02 14.71 -19.88
CA GLU A 149 26.73 16.06 -19.43
C GLU A 149 25.66 16.05 -18.33
N LEU A 150 25.53 17.18 -17.60
CA LEU A 150 24.51 17.31 -16.57
C LEU A 150 23.09 17.19 -17.16
N GLN A 151 22.90 17.70 -18.37
CA GLN A 151 21.61 17.64 -19.06
C GLN A 151 21.17 16.19 -19.32
N ASP A 152 22.09 15.27 -19.66
CA ASP A 152 21.76 13.85 -19.85
C ASP A 152 21.24 13.21 -18.56
N VAL A 153 21.70 13.69 -17.40
CA VAL A 153 21.22 13.23 -16.09
C VAL A 153 19.84 13.80 -15.76
N GLU A 154 19.57 15.06 -16.12
CA GLU A 154 18.26 15.70 -15.93
C GLU A 154 17.19 15.07 -16.84
N ASP A 155 17.57 14.71 -18.07
CA ASP A 155 16.69 14.07 -19.05
C ASP A 155 16.61 12.54 -18.88
N SER A 156 17.27 11.97 -17.85
CA SER A 156 17.28 10.52 -17.61
C SER A 156 15.86 9.99 -17.36
N PRO A 157 15.51 8.80 -17.89
CA PRO A 157 14.23 8.15 -17.62
C PRO A 157 14.12 7.61 -16.18
N PHE A 158 15.18 7.72 -15.38
CA PHE A 158 15.24 7.25 -14.00
C PHE A 158 15.42 8.42 -13.03
N THR A 159 14.50 8.54 -12.08
CA THR A 159 14.64 9.45 -10.94
C THR A 159 15.03 8.66 -9.70
N TYR A 160 16.10 9.08 -9.04
CA TYR A 160 16.60 8.46 -7.81
C TYR A 160 16.10 9.19 -6.57
N SER A 161 15.65 8.44 -5.57
CA SER A 161 15.24 8.99 -4.26
C SER A 161 15.75 8.09 -3.13
N ASN A 162 15.70 8.57 -1.88
CA ASN A 162 16.19 7.85 -0.70
C ASN A 162 17.64 7.35 -0.84
N VAL A 163 18.51 8.17 -1.45
CA VAL A 163 19.88 7.79 -1.79
C VAL A 163 20.78 7.73 -0.56
N SER A 164 21.41 6.58 -0.31
CA SER A 164 22.50 6.41 0.65
C SER A 164 23.79 5.94 -0.04
N LEU A 165 24.91 6.54 0.36
CA LEU A 165 26.22 6.31 -0.26
C LEU A 165 27.20 5.88 0.84
N ARG A 166 27.83 4.71 0.68
CA ARG A 166 28.86 4.23 1.61
C ARG A 166 30.10 3.78 0.86
N ARG A 167 31.29 4.22 1.28
CA ARG A 167 32.55 3.74 0.70
C ARG A 167 32.74 2.26 1.06
N ALA A 168 32.90 1.41 0.05
CA ALA A 168 33.26 0.01 0.21
C ALA A 168 34.79 -0.16 0.10
N LYS A 169 35.31 -1.38 0.31
CA LYS A 169 36.75 -1.65 0.18
C LYS A 169 37.25 -1.31 -1.24
N GLY A 170 38.40 -0.64 -1.31
CA GLY A 170 39.01 -0.19 -2.58
C GLY A 170 38.30 1.03 -3.18
N GLU A 171 38.26 1.10 -4.51
CA GLU A 171 37.61 2.20 -5.27
C GLU A 171 36.11 1.94 -5.53
N ARG A 172 35.42 1.31 -4.58
CA ARG A 172 34.00 0.95 -4.74
C ARG A 172 33.12 1.77 -3.81
N VAL A 173 31.92 2.09 -4.28
CA VAL A 173 30.87 2.75 -3.49
C VAL A 173 29.65 1.83 -3.47
N ALA A 174 29.13 1.56 -2.28
CA ALA A 174 27.84 0.94 -2.08
C ALA A 174 26.76 2.02 -2.17
N LEU A 175 25.77 1.77 -3.02
CA LEU A 175 24.65 2.67 -3.31
C LEU A 175 23.37 1.95 -2.89
N ASP A 176 22.52 2.64 -2.14
CA ASP A 176 21.13 2.22 -1.85
C ASP A 176 20.22 3.38 -2.23
N PHE A 177 19.16 3.12 -3.01
CA PHE A 177 18.26 4.15 -3.50
C PHE A 177 16.99 3.52 -4.09
N ASP A 178 15.91 4.28 -4.07
CA ASP A 178 14.68 3.99 -4.80
C ASP A 178 14.76 4.57 -6.22
N VAL A 179 14.18 3.84 -7.18
CA VAL A 179 14.12 4.25 -8.58
C VAL A 179 12.67 4.42 -9.00
N THR A 180 12.34 5.61 -9.47
CA THR A 180 11.08 5.91 -10.13
C THR A 180 11.33 6.14 -11.61
N THR A 181 10.44 5.66 -12.48
CA THR A 181 10.53 5.89 -13.93
C THR A 181 9.24 6.53 -14.43
N HIS A 182 9.38 7.44 -15.40
CA HIS A 182 8.22 8.04 -16.06
C HIS A 182 7.72 7.12 -17.16
N VAL A 183 6.54 6.54 -16.97
CA VAL A 183 5.89 5.68 -17.97
C VAL A 183 4.78 6.46 -18.66
N GLN A 184 4.88 6.58 -19.99
CA GLN A 184 3.78 7.06 -20.82
C GLN A 184 3.09 5.86 -21.44
N LEU A 185 1.79 5.73 -21.17
CA LEU A 185 0.98 4.62 -21.67
C LEU A 185 -0.35 5.17 -22.18
N VAL A 186 -0.82 4.63 -23.31
CA VAL A 186 -2.14 4.93 -23.87
C VAL A 186 -2.98 3.66 -23.80
N GLU A 187 -4.01 3.69 -22.96
CA GLU A 187 -4.91 2.56 -22.73
C GLU A 187 -6.37 2.99 -22.83
N PRO A 188 -7.30 2.07 -23.13
CA PRO A 188 -8.71 2.31 -22.94
C PRO A 188 -9.03 2.67 -21.48
N VAL A 189 -9.97 3.59 -21.27
CA VAL A 189 -10.41 4.05 -19.93
C VAL A 189 -10.85 2.88 -19.02
N LYS A 190 -11.40 1.83 -19.62
CA LYS A 190 -11.89 0.63 -18.91
C LYS A 190 -10.81 -0.45 -18.70
N SER A 191 -9.55 -0.19 -19.01
CA SER A 191 -8.48 -1.16 -18.77
C SER A 191 -8.18 -1.26 -17.26
N ALA A 192 -7.82 -2.46 -16.79
CA ALA A 192 -7.49 -2.68 -15.39
C ALA A 192 -6.34 -1.78 -14.90
N VAL A 193 -5.35 -1.51 -15.77
CA VAL A 193 -4.23 -0.60 -15.47
C VAL A 193 -4.72 0.82 -15.23
N VAL A 194 -5.62 1.34 -16.09
CA VAL A 194 -6.18 2.69 -15.89
C VAL A 194 -7.01 2.75 -14.61
N GLN A 195 -7.84 1.76 -14.33
CA GLN A 195 -8.65 1.71 -13.11
C GLN A 195 -7.78 1.71 -11.85
N ASP A 196 -6.66 0.97 -11.85
CA ASP A 196 -5.71 0.94 -10.76
C ASP A 196 -4.99 2.29 -10.57
N VAL A 197 -4.53 2.91 -11.65
CA VAL A 197 -3.87 4.23 -11.61
C VAL A 197 -4.83 5.31 -11.14
N LEU A 198 -6.09 5.30 -11.60
CA LEU A 198 -7.12 6.23 -11.13
C LEU A 198 -7.40 6.05 -9.64
N ALA A 199 -7.54 4.82 -9.17
CA ALA A 199 -7.73 4.53 -7.74
C ALA A 199 -6.55 5.02 -6.91
N GLN A 200 -5.31 4.76 -7.34
CA GLN A 200 -4.11 5.26 -6.66
C GLN A 200 -4.03 6.78 -6.67
N ALA A 201 -4.40 7.41 -7.79
CA ALA A 201 -4.42 8.87 -7.87
C ALA A 201 -5.35 9.45 -6.79
N LEU A 202 -6.51 8.85 -6.55
CA LEU A 202 -7.48 9.28 -5.55
C LEU A 202 -7.03 9.09 -4.08
N LEU A 203 -6.13 8.14 -3.79
CA LEU A 203 -5.81 7.69 -2.42
C LEU A 203 -4.61 8.40 -1.77
N ASP A 204 -4.01 9.42 -2.42
CA ASP A 204 -2.73 10.07 -2.06
C ASP A 204 -1.51 9.21 -2.47
N PRO A 205 -0.36 9.77 -2.93
CA PRO A 205 0.18 11.13 -2.77
C PRO A 205 -0.08 12.14 -3.92
N SER A 206 -1.07 11.91 -4.78
CA SER A 206 -1.25 12.75 -5.99
C SER A 206 -1.70 14.19 -5.66
N SER A 207 -1.37 15.19 -6.48
CA SER A 207 -1.85 16.56 -6.29
C SER A 207 -3.37 16.68 -6.36
N ALA A 208 -3.97 17.71 -5.76
CA ALA A 208 -5.41 17.94 -5.84
C ALA A 208 -5.93 18.01 -7.29
N GLY A 209 -5.15 18.58 -8.21
CA GLY A 209 -5.50 18.61 -9.64
C GLY A 209 -5.51 17.23 -10.28
N ALA A 210 -4.54 16.38 -9.95
CA ALA A 210 -4.51 14.98 -10.43
C ALA A 210 -5.68 14.17 -9.86
N ARG A 211 -6.05 14.38 -8.59
CA ARG A 211 -7.23 13.76 -7.97
C ARG A 211 -8.52 14.17 -8.67
N LEU A 212 -8.73 15.46 -8.89
CA LEU A 212 -9.89 15.96 -9.63
C LEU A 212 -9.96 15.39 -11.06
N ARG A 213 -8.82 15.32 -11.74
CA ARG A 213 -8.76 14.70 -13.08
C ARG A 213 -9.09 13.21 -13.04
N ALA A 214 -8.63 12.49 -12.01
CA ALA A 214 -8.96 11.09 -11.83
C ALA A 214 -10.45 10.88 -11.56
N MET A 215 -11.08 11.76 -10.76
CA MET A 215 -12.52 11.76 -10.51
C MET A 215 -13.34 11.96 -11.78
N GLU A 216 -12.96 12.95 -12.61
CA GLU A 216 -13.60 13.22 -13.90
C GLU A 216 -13.59 11.98 -14.82
N LEU A 217 -12.44 11.31 -14.92
CA LEU A 217 -12.29 10.09 -15.73
C LEU A 217 -13.01 8.87 -15.12
N SER A 218 -13.23 8.88 -13.80
CA SER A 218 -13.91 7.79 -13.06
C SER A 218 -15.44 7.90 -13.12
N ALA A 219 -15.99 9.07 -13.41
CA ALA A 219 -17.43 9.35 -13.31
C ALA A 219 -18.29 8.45 -14.23
N GLU A 220 -17.76 8.10 -15.41
CA GLU A 220 -18.44 7.29 -16.42
C GLU A 220 -18.50 5.80 -16.06
N ASN A 221 -17.51 5.28 -15.33
CA ASN A 221 -17.39 3.86 -15.00
C ASN A 221 -16.88 3.70 -13.56
N LEU A 222 -17.82 3.74 -12.61
CA LEU A 222 -17.49 3.64 -11.20
C LEU A 222 -17.42 2.17 -10.75
N GLU A 223 -16.27 1.54 -10.99
CA GLU A 223 -15.98 0.20 -10.46
C GLU A 223 -15.92 0.19 -8.92
N PRO A 224 -16.13 -0.98 -8.26
CA PRO A 224 -16.16 -1.05 -6.79
C PRO A 224 -14.92 -0.42 -6.12
N LYS A 225 -13.73 -0.65 -6.67
CA LYS A 225 -12.48 -0.07 -6.17
C LYS A 225 -12.45 1.46 -6.26
N LEU A 226 -12.95 2.02 -7.37
CA LEU A 226 -13.05 3.48 -7.53
C LEU A 226 -14.13 4.07 -6.62
N LYS A 227 -15.25 3.36 -6.42
CA LYS A 227 -16.28 3.75 -5.44
C LYS A 227 -15.67 3.90 -4.05
N GLU A 228 -14.91 2.90 -3.59
CA GLU A 228 -14.21 2.95 -2.30
C GLU A 228 -13.22 4.11 -2.21
N ALA A 229 -12.44 4.34 -3.26
CA ALA A 229 -11.50 5.46 -3.32
C ALA A 229 -12.21 6.83 -3.26
N LEU A 230 -13.32 7.00 -3.99
CA LEU A 230 -14.14 8.22 -3.91
C LEU A 230 -14.78 8.41 -2.54
N LEU A 231 -15.26 7.34 -1.90
CA LEU A 231 -15.82 7.40 -0.55
C LEU A 231 -14.75 7.83 0.46
N LEU A 232 -13.52 7.35 0.31
CA LEU A 232 -12.40 7.78 1.14
C LEU A 232 -12.05 9.25 0.90
N ALA A 233 -11.94 9.66 -0.38
CA ALA A 233 -11.64 11.04 -0.76
C ALA A 233 -12.72 12.01 -0.25
N MET A 234 -14.00 11.69 -0.41
CA MET A 234 -15.12 12.51 0.09
C MET A 234 -15.04 12.75 1.60
N ARG A 235 -14.57 11.76 2.37
CA ARG A 235 -14.54 11.82 3.83
C ARG A 235 -13.29 12.50 4.38
N ASN A 236 -12.14 12.25 3.75
CA ASN A 236 -10.84 12.51 4.38
C ASN A 236 -9.91 13.39 3.56
N ASP A 237 -10.26 13.78 2.32
CA ASP A 237 -9.38 14.61 1.52
C ASP A 237 -9.23 16.01 2.13
N GLN A 238 -7.99 16.47 2.22
CA GLN A 238 -7.66 17.79 2.78
C GLN A 238 -8.21 18.95 1.91
N SER A 239 -8.40 18.71 0.61
CA SER A 239 -8.96 19.68 -0.32
C SER A 239 -10.49 19.64 -0.32
N LEU A 240 -11.10 20.75 0.09
CA LEU A 240 -12.56 20.92 0.01
C LEU A 240 -13.09 20.71 -1.42
N ALA A 241 -12.36 21.16 -2.45
CA ALA A 241 -12.77 20.98 -3.84
C ALA A 241 -12.85 19.49 -4.23
N VAL A 242 -11.90 18.68 -3.76
CA VAL A 242 -11.88 17.23 -4.02
C VAL A 242 -13.02 16.54 -3.28
N ARG A 243 -13.30 16.92 -2.03
CA ARG A 243 -14.45 16.39 -1.28
C ARG A 243 -15.78 16.72 -1.94
N LEU A 244 -15.95 17.96 -2.40
CA LEU A 244 -17.15 18.42 -3.09
C LEU A 244 -17.38 17.65 -4.40
N GLU A 245 -16.32 17.44 -5.18
CA GLU A 245 -16.40 16.68 -6.43
C GLU A 245 -16.71 15.21 -6.18
N ALA A 246 -16.09 14.59 -5.17
CA ALA A 246 -16.43 13.22 -4.78
C ALA A 246 -17.91 13.10 -4.38
N LEU A 247 -18.43 14.06 -3.59
CA LEU A 247 -19.85 14.10 -3.23
C LEU A 247 -20.75 14.26 -4.47
N SER A 248 -20.37 15.09 -5.44
CA SER A 248 -21.17 15.31 -6.66
C SER A 248 -21.28 14.02 -7.49
N ILE A 249 -20.19 13.26 -7.64
CA ILE A 249 -20.14 11.99 -8.37
C ILE A 249 -20.92 10.88 -7.65
N LEU A 250 -20.86 10.86 -6.31
CA LEU A 250 -21.51 9.85 -5.49
C LEU A 250 -23.01 10.12 -5.27
N SER A 251 -23.46 11.38 -5.26
CA SER A 251 -24.86 11.76 -4.96
C SER A 251 -25.92 11.05 -5.81
N PRO A 252 -25.76 10.86 -7.13
CA PRO A 252 -26.73 10.11 -7.95
C PRO A 252 -26.86 8.62 -7.57
N ARG A 253 -25.98 8.10 -6.71
CA ARG A 253 -25.88 6.69 -6.32
C ARG A 253 -26.30 6.46 -4.88
N LEU A 254 -27.12 7.35 -4.30
CA LEU A 254 -27.62 7.26 -2.93
C LEU A 254 -28.55 6.06 -2.65
N THR A 255 -28.90 5.26 -3.66
CA THR A 255 -29.54 3.96 -3.49
C THR A 255 -28.58 2.88 -3.00
N ASP A 256 -27.27 3.08 -3.17
CA ASP A 256 -26.23 2.22 -2.61
C ASP A 256 -26.09 2.50 -1.09
N PRO A 257 -26.24 1.47 -0.23
CA PRO A 257 -26.15 1.63 1.22
C PRO A 257 -24.81 2.22 1.71
N ASP A 258 -23.70 1.90 1.05
CA ASP A 258 -22.37 2.40 1.43
C ASP A 258 -22.29 3.91 1.18
N VAL A 259 -22.81 4.34 0.02
CA VAL A 259 -22.86 5.74 -0.38
C VAL A 259 -23.79 6.53 0.53
N GLN A 260 -25.00 6.02 0.77
CA GLN A 260 -25.93 6.67 1.70
C GLN A 260 -25.34 6.81 3.10
N THR A 261 -24.67 5.78 3.61
CA THR A 261 -24.02 5.80 4.92
C THR A 261 -22.90 6.84 4.96
N ALA A 262 -22.07 6.90 3.92
CA ALA A 262 -20.99 7.87 3.84
C ALA A 262 -21.50 9.32 3.75
N VAL A 263 -22.56 9.58 2.96
CA VAL A 263 -23.14 10.93 2.84
C VAL A 263 -23.86 11.35 4.14
N LEU A 264 -24.50 10.42 4.85
CA LEU A 264 -25.02 10.68 6.20
C LEU A 264 -23.91 10.99 7.20
N ALA A 265 -22.79 10.28 7.13
CA ALA A 265 -21.61 10.58 7.93
C ALA A 265 -21.03 11.96 7.56
N THR A 266 -20.97 12.32 6.27
CA THR A 266 -20.58 13.68 5.83
C THR A 266 -21.50 14.74 6.43
N LEU A 267 -22.82 14.56 6.37
CA LEU A 267 -23.81 15.47 6.96
C LEU A 267 -23.55 15.74 8.45
N ARG A 268 -23.12 14.71 9.19
CA ARG A 268 -22.84 14.80 10.63
C ARG A 268 -21.44 15.33 10.94
N ASP A 269 -20.43 14.78 10.26
CA ASP A 269 -19.04 14.79 10.70
C ASP A 269 -18.10 15.66 9.82
N ASP A 270 -18.54 16.15 8.65
CA ASP A 270 -17.69 17.04 7.84
C ASP A 270 -17.52 18.43 8.48
N GLU A 271 -16.29 18.92 8.52
CA GLU A 271 -15.94 20.22 9.10
C GLU A 271 -16.55 21.39 8.31
N SER A 272 -16.70 21.24 6.99
CA SER A 272 -17.24 22.27 6.11
C SER A 272 -18.76 22.31 6.18
N VAL A 273 -19.31 23.47 6.58
CA VAL A 273 -20.77 23.73 6.51
C VAL A 273 -21.29 23.55 5.08
N GLN A 274 -20.49 23.90 4.07
CA GLN A 274 -20.85 23.72 2.66
C GLN A 274 -21.02 22.24 2.30
N MET A 275 -20.08 21.38 2.71
CA MET A 275 -20.19 19.93 2.49
C MET A 275 -21.44 19.37 3.15
N ARG A 276 -21.72 19.78 4.40
CA ARG A 276 -22.89 19.32 5.14
C ARG A 276 -24.21 19.78 4.51
N LEU A 277 -24.29 21.02 4.03
CA LEU A 277 -25.48 21.52 3.31
C LEU A 277 -25.72 20.77 2.00
N LEU A 278 -24.67 20.48 1.23
CA LEU A 278 -24.80 19.72 -0.02
C LEU A 278 -25.14 18.26 0.23
N ALA A 279 -24.59 17.65 1.28
CA ALA A 279 -24.98 16.31 1.70
C ALA A 279 -26.46 16.27 2.11
N LEU A 280 -26.94 17.26 2.86
CA LEU A 280 -28.35 17.42 3.19
C LEU A 280 -29.23 17.53 1.94
N ASP A 281 -28.84 18.40 1.00
CA ASP A 281 -29.58 18.60 -0.25
C ASP A 281 -29.63 17.31 -1.09
N ALA A 282 -28.52 16.57 -1.18
CA ALA A 282 -28.45 15.29 -1.88
C ALA A 282 -29.34 14.23 -1.23
N LEU A 283 -29.28 14.07 0.08
CA LEU A 283 -30.09 13.10 0.84
C LEU A 283 -31.59 13.44 0.76
N ALA A 284 -31.94 14.72 0.85
CA ALA A 284 -33.32 15.18 0.75
C ALA A 284 -33.89 14.94 -0.66
N ALA A 285 -33.11 15.19 -1.72
CA ALA A 285 -33.51 14.91 -3.10
C ALA A 285 -33.79 13.41 -3.34
N HIS A 286 -33.14 12.52 -2.59
CA HIS A 286 -33.33 11.07 -2.67
C HIS A 286 -34.30 10.52 -1.62
N SER A 287 -35.11 11.38 -1.01
CA SER A 287 -36.19 11.01 -0.08
C SER A 287 -35.74 10.19 1.13
N VAL A 288 -34.52 10.41 1.63
CA VAL A 288 -34.06 9.82 2.89
C VAL A 288 -34.94 10.33 4.04
N ASP A 289 -35.28 9.43 4.99
CA ASP A 289 -36.17 9.75 6.12
C ASP A 289 -35.73 11.02 6.85
N ARG A 290 -36.61 12.02 6.87
CA ARG A 290 -36.38 13.32 7.51
C ARG A 290 -36.08 13.22 8.99
N ARG A 291 -36.65 12.22 9.67
CA ARG A 291 -36.33 11.97 11.09
C ARG A 291 -34.86 11.60 11.23
N ARG A 292 -34.37 10.69 10.37
CA ARG A 292 -32.96 10.29 10.31
C ARG A 292 -32.03 11.47 9.98
N LEU A 293 -32.43 12.36 9.06
CA LEU A 293 -31.67 13.58 8.76
C LEU A 293 -31.57 14.52 9.96
N ARG A 294 -32.69 14.72 10.67
CA ARG A 294 -32.74 15.55 11.88
C ARG A 294 -31.91 14.96 13.02
N GLU A 295 -31.93 13.65 13.18
CA GLU A 295 -31.10 12.92 14.15
C GLU A 295 -29.62 13.11 13.81
N ALA A 296 -29.22 12.93 12.55
CA ALA A 296 -27.82 13.11 12.12
C ALA A 296 -27.30 14.54 12.37
N ILE A 297 -28.13 15.57 12.16
CA ILE A 297 -27.74 16.98 12.43
C ILE A 297 -27.61 17.23 13.94
N ARG A 298 -28.47 16.62 14.77
CA ARG A 298 -28.52 16.88 16.22
C ARG A 298 -27.62 15.98 17.05
N GLU A 299 -27.07 14.91 16.47
CA GLU A 299 -26.22 13.95 17.18
C GLU A 299 -24.99 14.63 17.79
N LYS A 300 -24.45 15.65 17.11
CA LYS A 300 -23.31 16.42 17.56
C LYS A 300 -23.46 17.88 17.14
N GLU A 301 -23.57 18.78 18.10
CA GLU A 301 -23.71 20.22 17.84
C GLU A 301 -22.42 20.78 17.22
N ARG A 302 -22.58 21.49 16.09
CA ARG A 302 -21.49 22.07 15.30
C ARG A 302 -21.86 23.44 14.75
N PRO A 303 -20.85 24.31 14.52
CA PRO A 303 -21.08 25.60 13.89
C PRO A 303 -21.82 25.44 12.56
N GLY A 304 -22.89 26.21 12.34
CA GLY A 304 -23.68 26.14 11.11
C GLY A 304 -24.87 25.17 11.13
N ASP A 305 -25.08 24.39 12.18
CA ASP A 305 -26.25 23.49 12.29
C ASP A 305 -27.59 24.22 12.20
N GLU A 306 -27.64 25.48 12.63
CA GLU A 306 -28.80 26.36 12.44
C GLU A 306 -29.17 26.49 10.96
N ALA A 307 -28.18 26.70 10.08
CA ALA A 307 -28.41 26.80 8.65
C ALA A 307 -28.92 25.48 8.06
N LEU A 308 -28.39 24.35 8.54
CA LEU A 308 -28.87 23.03 8.15
C LEU A 308 -30.32 22.79 8.59
N MET A 309 -30.68 23.17 9.81
CA MET A 309 -32.04 23.03 10.32
C MET A 309 -33.04 23.92 9.56
N VAL A 310 -32.64 25.16 9.23
CA VAL A 310 -33.42 26.06 8.37
C VAL A 310 -33.61 25.44 6.98
N ARG A 311 -32.54 24.88 6.39
CA ARG A 311 -32.59 24.22 5.09
C ARG A 311 -33.49 22.98 5.10
N LEU A 312 -33.39 22.15 6.14
CA LEU A 312 -34.25 20.98 6.33
C LEU A 312 -35.74 21.39 6.42
N ALA A 313 -36.05 22.46 7.16
CA ALA A 313 -37.42 22.97 7.26
C ALA A 313 -37.96 23.52 5.93
N GLN A 314 -37.11 23.96 5.00
CA GLN A 314 -37.55 24.35 3.65
C GLN A 314 -38.04 23.14 2.84
N PHE A 315 -37.48 21.96 3.06
CA PHE A 315 -37.97 20.73 2.43
C PHE A 315 -39.33 20.29 2.99
N ASP A 316 -39.65 20.62 4.23
CA ASP A 316 -40.96 20.35 4.82
C ASP A 316 -42.09 21.18 4.18
N LYS A 317 -41.79 22.37 3.64
CA LYS A 317 -42.78 23.27 3.03
C LYS A 317 -43.08 23.01 1.56
N LYS A 318 -42.31 22.14 0.88
CA LYS A 318 -42.38 21.90 -0.58
C LYS A 318 -43.25 20.69 -0.97
N LEU A 319 -43.89 20.03 -0.01
CA LEU A 319 -44.89 18.97 -0.21
C LEU A 319 -46.22 19.42 0.37
#